data_AF-A0A6J7FGT8-F1
#
_entry.id   AF-A0A6J7FGT8-F1
#
_cell.length_a   1.000
_cell.length_b   1.000
_cell.length_c   1.000
_cell.angle_alpha   90.00
_cell.angle_beta   90.00
_cell.angle_gamma   90.00
#
_symmetry.space_group_name_H-M   'P 1'
#
loop_
_entity.id
_entity.type
_entity.pdbx_description
1 polymer ?
#
loop_
_entity_poly.entity_id
_entity_poly.type
_entity_poly.pdbx_seq_one_letter_code
_entity_poly.pdbx_strand_id
1 'polypeptide(L)'
;MSSSDQFGRTFWGRAWINSLEARGNGNETRLQRGRTDARRGAVRELTLNSGHIAARVVGAHGELFGLDIAVRPLAPSEWEQVADAVAGKAVHLAALLDGELHAGVVDDAAAVEVTLLPQMSELRPDCTCEDWNEPCRHAAAACFVVAEEMDRDPFALFLLRGISRDDFISMVRTRRAAAAGTVLNPLEDQAPLGILAAEAWRGAQLGDPLLPAPEIVHSRRLLLSPHGPGQYSPWDAQIPAQHKVSTERVDALAVDAVDRAWAMIVDGQHSGLGSSATSDLARRATGASSALAVAELADFAGVTPQRLTVWAHAWSVAGDAGVAVIADTDSWSTDQQLLAEGRERLVEIGHSRRSIALNYHSLRMSEGLLLVIGPDHKWYRLTGSGQRQDMRLEQPPSEDIRELVEEPS
;
A
#
# COMPACT_ATOMS: atom_id res chain seq x y z
N MET A 1 -15.40 21.69 22.76
CA MET A 1 -13.97 22.06 22.67
C MET A 1 -13.85 23.10 21.57
N SER A 2 -13.26 24.26 21.85
CA SER A 2 -13.14 25.36 20.87
C SER A 2 -12.23 24.96 19.71
N SER A 3 -12.58 25.37 18.50
CA SER A 3 -11.89 25.13 17.21
C SER A 3 -10.47 25.73 17.11
N SER A 4 -9.91 26.23 18.21
CA SER A 4 -8.59 26.87 18.27
C SER A 4 -7.39 25.89 18.28
N ASP A 5 -7.61 24.60 18.54
CA ASP A 5 -6.56 23.68 19.02
C ASP A 5 -6.05 22.61 18.02
N GLN A 6 -6.29 22.76 16.71
CA GLN A 6 -5.88 21.72 15.76
C GLN A 6 -4.35 21.59 15.58
N PHE A 7 -3.61 22.70 15.64
CA PHE A 7 -2.17 22.73 15.35
C PHE A 7 -1.36 23.10 16.60
N GLY A 8 -0.22 22.45 16.80
CA GLY A 8 0.68 22.67 17.94
C GLY A 8 0.04 22.23 19.25
N ARG A 9 -0.50 21.01 19.25
CA ARG A 9 -1.10 20.32 20.40
C ARG A 9 -0.03 19.83 21.37
N THR A 10 1.14 19.52 20.86
CA THR A 10 2.32 19.10 21.62
C THR A 10 3.21 20.31 21.91
N PHE A 11 4.10 20.25 22.90
CA PHE A 11 4.98 21.39 23.17
C PHE A 11 5.94 21.66 22.02
N TRP A 12 6.34 20.64 21.26
CA TRP A 12 7.25 20.78 20.12
C TRP A 12 6.54 21.31 18.87
N GLY A 13 5.33 20.83 18.57
CA GLY A 13 4.48 21.43 17.54
C GLY A 13 4.14 22.89 17.89
N ARG A 14 3.92 23.19 19.18
CA ARG A 14 3.75 24.57 19.64
C ARG A 14 5.02 25.41 19.45
N ALA A 15 6.19 24.87 19.77
CA ALA A 15 7.45 25.56 19.57
C ALA A 15 7.69 25.90 18.09
N TRP A 16 7.35 24.99 17.17
CA TRP A 16 7.36 25.23 15.74
C TRP A 16 6.42 26.38 15.33
N ILE A 17 5.17 26.38 15.83
CA ILE A 17 4.22 27.47 15.55
C ILE A 17 4.69 28.81 16.13
N ASN A 18 5.19 28.82 17.37
CA ASN A 18 5.71 30.03 18.00
C ASN A 18 6.87 30.63 17.19
N SER A 19 7.72 29.76 16.64
CA SER A 19 8.78 30.14 15.71
C SER A 19 8.22 30.82 14.46
N LEU A 20 7.11 30.29 13.90
CA LEU A 20 6.40 30.85 12.73
C LEU A 20 5.84 32.24 13.02
N GLU A 21 5.17 32.37 14.15
CA GLU A 21 4.56 33.62 14.60
C GLU A 21 5.63 34.69 14.87
N ALA A 22 6.77 34.32 15.45
CA ALA A 22 7.90 35.24 15.68
C ALA A 22 8.52 35.81 14.40
N ARG A 23 8.61 35.02 13.32
CA ARG A 23 9.08 35.51 11.99
C ARG A 23 8.03 36.38 11.30
N GLY A 24 6.75 36.15 11.59
CA GLY A 24 5.63 36.91 11.05
C GLY A 24 5.35 38.25 11.72
N ASN A 25 6.24 38.78 12.57
CA ASN A 25 6.06 40.09 13.22
C ASN A 25 5.76 41.19 12.19
N GLY A 26 4.54 41.76 12.25
CA GLY A 26 4.01 42.73 11.27
C GLY A 26 3.07 42.16 10.20
N ASN A 27 2.89 40.84 10.16
CA ASN A 27 2.14 40.08 9.14
C ASN A 27 1.02 39.20 9.75
N GLU A 28 0.49 39.56 10.92
CA GLU A 28 -0.51 38.77 11.67
C GLU A 28 -1.71 38.34 10.80
N THR A 29 -2.25 39.25 9.99
CA THR A 29 -3.36 38.96 9.07
C THR A 29 -3.02 37.87 8.05
N ARG A 30 -1.76 37.74 7.62
CA ARG A 30 -1.32 36.69 6.67
C ARG A 30 -1.23 35.33 7.34
N LEU A 31 -0.65 35.27 8.54
CA LEU A 31 -0.58 34.03 9.31
C LEU A 31 -1.98 33.51 9.64
N GLN A 32 -2.90 34.39 10.04
CA GLN A 32 -4.30 34.00 10.28
C GLN A 32 -4.99 33.46 9.02
N ARG A 33 -4.71 34.05 7.85
CA ARG A 33 -5.21 33.53 6.57
C ARG A 33 -4.59 32.18 6.23
N GLY A 34 -3.28 32.02 6.38
CA GLY A 34 -2.60 30.73 6.17
C GLY A 34 -3.13 29.64 7.09
N ARG A 35 -3.36 29.96 8.37
CA ARG A 35 -3.99 29.06 9.34
C ARG A 35 -5.41 28.67 8.92
N THR A 36 -6.18 29.62 8.40
CA THR A 36 -7.54 29.37 7.90
C THR A 36 -7.50 28.47 6.66
N ASP A 37 -6.56 28.71 5.75
CA ASP A 37 -6.39 27.90 4.54
C ASP A 37 -5.96 26.46 4.89
N ALA A 38 -5.04 26.28 5.85
CA ALA A 38 -4.67 24.98 6.40
C ALA A 38 -5.87 24.23 6.98
N ARG A 39 -6.68 24.89 7.83
CA ARG A 39 -7.92 24.30 8.41
C ARG A 39 -8.94 23.90 7.36
N ARG A 40 -9.02 24.63 6.24
CA ARG A 40 -9.91 24.31 5.11
C ARG A 40 -9.36 23.21 4.21
N GLY A 41 -8.19 22.65 4.54
CA GLY A 41 -7.51 21.63 3.78
C GLY A 41 -6.88 22.14 2.48
N ALA A 42 -6.61 23.45 2.35
CA ALA A 42 -6.09 24.05 1.12
C ALA A 42 -4.73 23.46 0.71
N VAL A 43 -3.92 23.00 1.68
CA VAL A 43 -2.76 22.16 1.40
C VAL A 43 -3.26 20.81 0.89
N ARG A 44 -3.00 20.48 -0.37
CA ARG A 44 -3.45 19.22 -1.00
C ARG A 44 -2.41 18.12 -0.87
N GLU A 45 -1.16 18.48 -1.06
CA GLU A 45 -0.01 17.59 -0.95
C GLU A 45 0.99 18.17 0.03
N LEU A 46 1.61 17.32 0.84
CA LEU A 46 2.69 17.66 1.75
C LEU A 46 3.62 16.44 1.86
N THR A 47 4.91 16.65 1.57
CA THR A 47 5.95 15.63 1.68
C THR A 47 7.09 16.19 2.51
N LEU A 48 7.50 15.46 3.55
CA LEU A 48 8.65 15.78 4.38
C LEU A 48 9.82 14.89 3.96
N ASN A 49 10.96 15.52 3.68
CA ASN A 49 12.21 14.86 3.33
C ASN A 49 13.33 15.41 4.23
N SER A 50 14.50 14.77 4.15
CA SER A 50 15.72 15.25 4.81
C SER A 50 16.02 16.70 4.39
N GLY A 51 15.89 17.64 5.34
CA GLY A 51 16.15 19.07 5.11
C GLY A 51 15.16 19.79 4.19
N HIS A 52 14.03 19.19 3.83
CA HIS A 52 13.15 19.75 2.80
C HIS A 52 11.65 19.44 2.99
N ILE A 53 10.79 20.41 2.71
CA ILE A 53 9.32 20.27 2.72
C ILE A 53 8.77 20.65 1.33
N ALA A 54 8.18 19.69 0.64
CA ALA A 54 7.44 19.95 -0.60
C ALA A 54 5.94 20.02 -0.31
N ALA A 55 5.22 20.98 -0.89
CA ALA A 55 3.77 21.06 -0.76
C ALA A 55 3.08 21.63 -2.01
N ARG A 56 1.80 21.28 -2.17
CA ARG A 56 0.89 21.95 -3.14
C ARG A 56 -0.29 22.57 -2.42
N VAL A 57 -0.51 23.86 -2.63
CA VAL A 57 -1.48 24.66 -1.87
C VAL A 57 -2.46 25.34 -2.81
N VAL A 58 -3.75 25.19 -2.55
CA VAL A 58 -4.83 25.82 -3.32
C VAL A 58 -5.03 27.28 -2.90
N GLY A 59 -5.03 28.16 -3.90
CA GLY A 59 -5.29 29.59 -3.80
C GLY A 59 -6.75 29.93 -3.54
N ALA A 60 -7.05 31.22 -3.47
CA ALA A 60 -8.42 31.70 -3.21
C ALA A 60 -9.37 31.45 -4.39
N HIS A 61 -8.86 31.40 -5.63
CA HIS A 61 -9.66 31.21 -6.84
C HIS A 61 -9.49 29.80 -7.44
N GLY A 62 -8.90 28.87 -6.67
CA GLY A 62 -8.73 27.47 -7.07
C GLY A 62 -7.40 27.14 -7.75
N GLU A 63 -6.49 28.12 -7.90
CA GLU A 63 -5.16 27.91 -8.46
C GLU A 63 -4.30 27.00 -7.57
N LEU A 64 -3.43 26.18 -8.14
CA LEU A 64 -2.56 25.27 -7.38
C LEU A 64 -1.12 25.79 -7.40
N PHE A 65 -0.62 26.22 -6.25
CA PHE A 65 0.74 26.73 -6.08
C PHE A 65 1.68 25.62 -5.61
N GLY A 66 2.87 25.55 -6.21
CA GLY A 66 3.98 24.74 -5.72
C GLY A 66 4.72 25.49 -4.61
N LEU A 67 5.15 24.74 -3.60
CA LEU A 67 5.91 25.25 -2.48
C LEU A 67 7.02 24.27 -2.13
N ASP A 68 8.23 24.81 -1.99
CA ASP A 68 9.45 24.13 -1.58
C ASP A 68 9.98 24.89 -0.35
N ILE A 69 10.24 24.24 0.78
CA ILE A 69 10.81 24.90 1.96
C ILE A 69 12.06 24.14 2.36
N ALA A 70 13.21 24.74 2.12
CA ALA A 70 14.46 24.23 2.67
C ALA A 70 14.53 24.50 4.18
N VAL A 71 14.93 23.49 4.93
CA VAL A 71 15.15 23.51 6.37
C VAL A 71 16.61 23.15 6.60
N ARG A 72 17.32 23.90 7.46
CA ARG A 72 18.71 23.53 7.80
C ARG A 72 18.75 22.14 8.43
N PRO A 73 19.44 21.14 7.83
CA PRO A 73 19.71 19.88 8.48
C PRO A 73 20.80 20.04 9.55
N LEU A 74 20.78 19.16 10.55
CA LEU A 74 21.90 19.01 11.47
C LEU A 74 23.01 18.20 10.80
N ALA A 75 24.26 18.54 11.08
CA ALA A 75 25.41 17.78 10.65
C ALA A 75 25.43 16.39 11.32
N PRO A 76 26.03 15.37 10.68
CA PRO A 76 26.16 14.05 11.28
C PRO A 76 26.80 14.08 12.68
N SER A 77 27.80 14.93 12.90
CA SER A 77 28.44 15.11 14.21
C SER A 77 27.51 15.72 15.27
N GLU A 78 26.57 16.59 14.89
CA GLU A 78 25.56 17.12 15.82
C GLU A 78 24.61 15.99 16.25
N TRP A 79 24.20 15.12 15.30
CA TRP A 79 23.37 13.95 15.62
C TRP A 79 24.08 12.94 16.50
N GLU A 80 25.38 12.72 16.28
CA GLU A 80 26.20 11.88 17.15
C GLU A 80 26.20 12.38 18.60
N GLN A 81 26.38 13.69 18.80
CA GLN A 81 26.37 14.32 20.13
C GLN A 81 24.99 14.22 20.81
N VAL A 82 23.92 14.46 20.05
CA VAL A 82 22.54 14.29 20.57
C VAL A 82 22.29 12.84 20.97
N ALA A 83 22.73 11.88 20.14
CA ALA A 83 22.58 10.45 20.45
C ALA A 83 23.38 10.04 21.69
N ASP A 84 24.59 10.58 21.89
CA ASP A 84 25.37 10.37 23.12
C ASP A 84 24.64 10.89 24.36
N ALA A 85 24.09 12.10 24.29
CA ALA A 85 23.36 12.72 25.39
C ALA A 85 22.08 11.94 25.76
N VAL A 86 21.33 11.47 24.75
CA VAL A 86 20.09 10.71 24.93
C VAL A 86 20.36 9.27 25.36
N ALA A 87 21.44 8.64 24.89
CA ALA A 87 21.78 7.25 25.19
C ALA A 87 21.88 6.98 26.70
N GLY A 88 22.35 7.95 27.49
CA GLY A 88 22.42 7.84 28.96
C GLY A 88 21.06 7.77 29.67
N LYS A 89 19.95 8.10 28.99
CA LYS A 89 18.65 8.37 29.62
C LYS A 89 17.55 7.49 29.03
N ALA A 90 17.35 6.30 29.63
CA ALA A 90 16.43 5.28 29.11
C ALA A 90 14.99 5.79 28.94
N VAL A 91 14.53 6.67 29.83
CA VAL A 91 13.18 7.28 29.78
C VAL A 91 12.99 8.11 28.51
N HIS A 92 14.02 8.83 28.07
CA HIS A 92 13.96 9.69 26.88
C HIS A 92 13.83 8.85 25.61
N LEU A 93 14.60 7.76 25.51
CA LEU A 93 14.49 6.81 24.39
C LEU A 93 13.13 6.09 24.38
N ALA A 94 12.63 5.68 25.55
CA ALA A 94 11.32 5.03 25.66
C ALA A 94 10.20 5.96 25.16
N ALA A 95 10.20 7.23 25.61
CA ALA A 95 9.23 8.22 25.14
C ALA A 95 9.28 8.40 23.61
N LEU A 96 10.48 8.50 23.02
CA LEU A 96 10.62 8.61 21.56
C LEU A 96 10.07 7.38 20.83
N LEU A 97 10.28 6.17 21.35
CA LEU A 97 9.75 4.94 20.77
C LEU A 97 8.21 4.89 20.82
N ASP A 98 7.62 5.48 21.85
CA ASP A 98 6.17 5.65 22.01
C ASP A 98 5.59 6.81 21.18
N GLY A 99 6.44 7.49 20.38
CA GLY A 99 6.02 8.60 19.53
C GLY A 99 5.89 9.93 20.29
N GLU A 100 6.56 10.08 21.43
CA GLU A 100 6.59 11.32 22.21
C GLU A 100 7.98 11.94 22.26
N LEU A 101 8.10 13.23 21.95
CA LEU A 101 9.34 13.97 22.20
C LEU A 101 9.36 14.44 23.64
N HIS A 102 10.02 13.71 24.54
CA HIS A 102 10.18 14.15 25.93
C HIS A 102 10.96 15.48 25.99
N ALA A 103 10.53 16.44 26.83
CA ALA A 103 11.21 17.75 26.96
C ALA A 103 12.70 17.60 27.29
N GLY A 104 13.05 16.60 28.09
CA GLY A 104 14.43 16.26 28.39
C GLY A 104 15.30 15.90 27.17
N VAL A 105 14.73 15.41 26.06
CA VAL A 105 15.49 15.18 24.80
C VAL A 105 15.91 16.51 24.18
N VAL A 106 15.04 17.52 24.25
CA VAL A 106 15.36 18.88 23.77
C VAL A 106 16.42 19.51 24.67
N ASP A 107 16.30 19.32 25.99
CA ASP A 107 17.31 19.77 26.95
C ASP A 107 18.66 19.07 26.75
N ASP A 108 18.66 17.76 26.43
CA ASP A 108 19.85 16.98 26.12
C ASP A 108 20.57 17.51 24.89
N ALA A 109 19.82 17.79 23.82
CA ALA A 109 20.37 18.40 22.61
C ALA A 109 20.93 19.80 22.91
N ALA A 110 20.20 20.62 23.67
CA ALA A 110 20.66 21.95 24.05
C ALA A 110 21.94 21.92 24.93
N ALA A 111 22.10 20.90 25.79
CA ALA A 111 23.28 20.72 26.63
C ALA A 111 24.56 20.43 25.81
N VAL A 112 24.41 19.92 24.59
CA VAL A 112 25.50 19.75 23.61
C VAL A 112 25.50 20.85 22.54
N GLU A 113 24.90 22.00 22.83
CA GLU A 113 24.81 23.17 21.95
C GLU A 113 24.06 22.93 20.62
N VAL A 114 23.29 21.84 20.52
CA VAL A 114 22.46 21.52 19.35
C VAL A 114 21.03 21.98 19.58
N THR A 115 20.57 22.91 18.74
CA THR A 115 19.16 23.32 18.73
C THR A 115 18.35 22.32 17.91
N LEU A 116 17.59 21.44 18.56
CA LEU A 116 16.81 20.41 17.86
C LEU A 116 15.60 20.99 17.13
N LEU A 117 14.86 21.88 17.80
CA LEU A 117 13.67 22.52 17.24
C LEU A 117 14.09 23.65 16.29
N PRO A 118 13.79 23.56 14.98
CA PRO A 118 14.26 24.53 14.01
C PRO A 118 13.67 25.90 14.29
N GLN A 119 14.50 26.91 14.11
CA GLN A 119 14.04 28.28 14.13
C GLN A 119 13.53 28.65 12.74
N MET A 120 12.51 29.49 12.64
CA MET A 120 11.99 29.88 11.34
C MET A 120 13.02 30.65 10.53
N SER A 121 14.01 31.30 11.15
CA SER A 121 15.18 31.86 10.48
C SER A 121 16.02 30.83 9.72
N GLU A 122 15.85 29.54 9.99
CA GLU A 122 16.50 28.41 9.29
C GLU A 122 15.66 27.89 8.12
N LEU A 123 14.43 28.39 7.94
CA LEU A 123 13.55 28.02 6.85
C LEU A 123 13.72 28.99 5.67
N ARG A 124 13.76 28.44 4.46
CA ARG A 124 13.80 29.20 3.20
C ARG A 124 12.64 28.74 2.32
N PRO A 125 11.46 29.35 2.44
CA PRO A 125 10.32 29.03 1.60
C PRO A 125 10.48 29.63 0.20
N ASP A 126 10.27 28.81 -0.82
CA ASP A 126 10.16 29.19 -2.22
C ASP A 126 8.78 28.75 -2.74
N CYS A 127 7.95 29.73 -3.11
CA CYS A 127 6.57 29.49 -3.50
C CYS A 127 6.31 30.08 -4.88
N THR A 128 5.60 29.35 -5.74
CA THR A 128 5.28 29.81 -7.10
C THR A 128 4.20 30.91 -7.15
N CYS A 129 3.85 31.51 -6.01
CA CYS A 129 2.88 32.60 -5.97
C CYS A 129 3.56 33.96 -6.16
N GLU A 130 2.80 34.96 -6.63
CA GLU A 130 3.30 36.33 -6.83
C GLU A 130 3.49 37.14 -5.52
N ASP A 131 3.35 36.48 -4.36
CA ASP A 131 3.52 37.09 -3.04
C ASP A 131 4.97 36.94 -2.56
N TRP A 132 5.73 38.03 -2.66
CA TRP A 132 7.15 38.14 -2.25
C TRP A 132 7.35 38.28 -0.73
N ASN A 133 6.30 38.20 0.09
CA ASN A 133 6.44 38.25 1.54
C ASN A 133 6.92 36.90 2.09
N GLU A 134 7.72 36.94 3.17
CA GLU A 134 8.25 35.74 3.82
C GLU A 134 7.73 35.60 5.28
N PRO A 135 6.96 34.56 5.62
CA PRO A 135 6.35 33.58 4.72
C PRO A 135 5.12 34.16 3.99
N CYS A 136 4.90 33.73 2.74
CA CYS A 136 3.64 34.00 2.06
C CYS A 136 2.50 33.21 2.73
N ARG A 137 1.25 33.52 2.39
CA ARG A 137 0.08 32.81 2.96
C ARG A 137 0.13 31.29 2.74
N HIS A 138 0.63 30.83 1.58
CA HIS A 138 0.73 29.40 1.26
C HIS A 138 1.82 28.70 2.07
N ALA A 139 2.99 29.34 2.22
CA ALA A 139 4.06 28.86 3.10
C ALA A 139 3.59 28.77 4.55
N ALA A 140 2.87 29.79 5.04
CA ALA A 140 2.26 29.74 6.37
C ALA A 140 1.27 28.56 6.51
N ALA A 141 0.40 28.34 5.52
CA ALA A 141 -0.54 27.21 5.53
C ALA A 141 0.18 25.86 5.60
N ALA A 142 1.25 25.67 4.79
CA ALA A 142 2.06 24.47 4.84
C ALA A 142 2.72 24.29 6.22
N CYS A 143 3.33 25.34 6.79
CA CYS A 143 3.94 25.25 8.12
C CYS A 143 2.94 24.86 9.22
N PHE A 144 1.67 25.26 9.14
CA PHE A 144 0.65 24.78 10.08
C PHE A 144 0.35 23.29 9.93
N VAL A 145 0.28 22.77 8.70
CA VAL A 145 0.09 21.33 8.46
C VAL A 145 1.34 20.53 8.87
N VAL A 146 2.54 21.07 8.67
CA VAL A 146 3.78 20.47 9.20
C VAL A 146 3.73 20.36 10.72
N ALA A 147 3.18 21.37 11.42
CA ALA A 147 2.99 21.29 12.86
C ALA A 147 2.05 20.15 13.27
N GLU A 148 1.00 19.89 12.49
CA GLU A 148 0.07 18.76 12.69
C GLU A 148 0.77 17.41 12.49
N GLU A 149 1.64 17.30 11.49
CA GLU A 149 2.45 16.10 11.27
C GLU A 149 3.45 15.87 12.41
N MET A 150 4.11 16.93 12.89
CA MET A 150 4.99 16.85 14.05
C MET A 150 4.23 16.49 15.32
N ASP A 151 3.03 17.04 15.54
CA ASP A 151 2.17 16.67 16.68
C ASP A 151 1.80 15.19 16.68
N ARG A 152 1.74 14.55 15.50
CA ARG A 152 1.41 13.12 15.34
C ARG A 152 2.64 12.24 15.54
N ASP A 153 3.78 12.63 15.00
CA ASP A 153 5.03 11.88 15.11
C ASP A 153 6.23 12.84 15.25
N PRO A 154 6.95 12.83 16.39
CA PRO A 154 8.12 13.66 16.57
C PRO A 154 9.23 13.33 15.58
N PHE A 155 9.30 12.13 14.99
CA PHE A 155 10.31 11.81 13.98
C PHE A 155 10.15 12.60 12.67
N ALA A 156 9.00 13.25 12.43
CA ALA A 156 8.87 14.24 11.36
C ALA A 156 9.87 15.40 11.55
N LEU A 157 10.13 15.82 12.80
CA LEU A 157 11.15 16.81 13.12
C LEU A 157 12.57 16.28 12.85
N PHE A 158 12.84 15.03 13.24
CA PHE A 158 14.15 14.39 13.05
C PHE A 158 14.48 14.26 11.56
N LEU A 159 13.50 13.82 10.78
CA LEU A 159 13.60 13.73 9.33
C LEU A 159 13.91 15.10 8.72
N LEU A 160 13.18 16.14 9.08
CA LEU A 160 13.46 17.51 8.62
C LEU A 160 14.84 18.02 9.05
N ARG A 161 15.35 17.54 10.19
CA ARG A 161 16.70 17.83 10.69
C ARG A 161 17.76 16.86 10.15
N GLY A 162 17.39 15.98 9.24
CA GLY A 162 18.30 15.23 8.38
C GLY A 162 18.61 13.81 8.82
N ILE A 163 17.85 13.23 9.76
CA ILE A 163 18.04 11.84 10.19
C ILE A 163 16.72 11.07 10.16
N SER A 164 16.77 9.81 9.71
CA SER A 164 15.60 8.93 9.77
C SER A 164 15.36 8.43 11.21
N ARG A 165 14.15 7.93 11.47
CA ARG A 165 13.80 7.27 12.73
C ARG A 165 14.77 6.12 13.03
N ASP A 166 14.95 5.22 12.07
CA ASP A 166 15.71 4.00 12.27
C ASP A 166 17.20 4.29 12.49
N ASP A 167 17.76 5.25 11.74
CA ASP A 167 19.15 5.67 11.92
C ASP A 167 19.38 6.25 13.32
N PHE A 168 18.50 7.15 13.79
CA PHE A 168 18.65 7.74 15.12
C PHE A 168 18.48 6.70 16.23
N ILE A 169 17.47 5.82 16.14
CA ILE A 169 17.26 4.76 17.12
C ILE A 169 18.43 3.77 17.15
N SER A 170 18.95 3.38 15.98
CA SER A 170 20.14 2.52 15.85
C SER A 170 21.38 3.19 16.48
N MET A 171 21.56 4.48 16.23
CA MET A 171 22.64 5.29 16.77
C MET A 171 22.64 5.34 18.31
N VAL A 172 21.47 5.53 18.92
CA VAL A 172 21.29 5.53 20.38
C VAL A 172 21.48 4.12 20.97
N ARG A 173 20.92 3.08 20.33
CA ARG A 173 21.06 1.68 20.78
C ARG A 173 22.52 1.23 20.80
N THR A 174 23.27 1.53 19.75
CA THR A 174 24.69 1.19 19.64
C THR A 174 25.50 1.78 20.80
N ARG A 175 25.27 3.05 21.12
CA ARG A 175 25.92 3.75 22.25
C ARG A 175 25.56 3.14 23.60
N ARG A 176 24.28 2.81 23.80
CA ARG A 176 23.81 2.19 25.05
C ARG A 176 24.48 0.85 25.32
N ALA A 177 24.63 0.03 24.30
CA ALA A 177 25.26 -1.27 24.48
C ALA A 177 26.77 -1.15 24.72
N ALA A 178 27.45 -0.23 24.02
CA ALA A 178 28.84 0.12 24.28
C ALA A 178 29.05 0.57 25.73
N ALA A 179 28.15 1.41 26.27
CA ALA A 179 28.18 1.86 27.66
C ALA A 179 27.88 0.75 28.68
N ALA A 180 27.06 -0.23 28.32
CA ALA A 180 26.74 -1.39 29.16
C ALA A 180 27.84 -2.47 29.16
N GLY A 181 28.99 -2.23 28.52
CA GLY A 181 30.03 -3.25 28.31
C GLY A 181 29.55 -4.45 27.49
N THR A 182 28.39 -4.30 26.83
CA THR A 182 27.82 -5.30 25.95
C THR A 182 28.39 -5.02 24.58
N VAL A 183 29.37 -5.83 24.16
CA VAL A 183 29.83 -5.83 22.77
C VAL A 183 28.63 -6.24 21.92
N LEU A 184 27.94 -5.29 21.29
CA LEU A 184 27.09 -5.63 20.16
C LEU A 184 28.06 -6.05 19.06
N ASN A 185 28.20 -7.34 18.88
CA ASN A 185 28.86 -7.88 17.71
C ASN A 185 27.99 -7.45 16.51
N PRO A 186 28.46 -6.59 15.59
CA PRO A 186 27.61 -6.06 14.51
C PRO A 186 27.11 -7.14 13.53
N LEU A 187 27.51 -8.39 13.71
CA LEU A 187 27.16 -9.54 12.87
C LEU A 187 26.62 -10.75 13.66
N GLU A 188 26.36 -10.62 14.96
CA GLU A 188 26.00 -11.78 15.79
C GLU A 188 25.05 -11.49 16.96
N ASP A 189 24.35 -10.35 16.95
CA ASP A 189 23.00 -10.38 17.52
C ASP A 189 22.19 -11.21 16.55
N GLN A 190 21.61 -12.31 17.04
CA GLN A 190 20.62 -13.09 16.33
C GLN A 190 19.60 -12.10 15.76
N ALA A 191 19.74 -11.75 14.47
CA ALA A 191 18.70 -11.05 13.72
C ALA A 191 17.43 -11.74 14.15
N PRO A 192 16.48 -11.04 14.82
CA PRO A 192 15.41 -11.69 15.56
C PRO A 192 14.89 -12.79 14.66
N LEU A 193 15.15 -14.05 15.07
CA LEU A 193 15.10 -15.20 14.15
C LEU A 193 13.85 -15.01 13.33
N GLY A 194 14.04 -14.61 12.06
CA GLY A 194 12.93 -14.09 11.29
C GLY A 194 11.87 -15.16 11.36
N ILE A 195 10.73 -14.86 11.98
CA ILE A 195 9.69 -15.88 12.10
C ILE A 195 9.29 -16.22 10.67
N LEU A 196 9.18 -17.52 10.38
CA LEU A 196 8.75 -17.91 9.04
C LEU A 196 7.40 -17.22 8.78
N ALA A 197 7.19 -16.71 7.58
CA ALA A 197 5.92 -16.06 7.25
C ALA A 197 4.73 -17.00 7.58
N ALA A 198 4.88 -18.30 7.35
CA ALA A 198 3.89 -19.30 7.74
C ALA A 198 3.59 -19.36 9.25
N GLU A 199 4.57 -19.02 10.10
CA GLU A 199 4.40 -18.93 11.55
C GLU A 199 3.80 -17.58 11.96
N ALA A 200 4.28 -16.48 11.37
CA ALA A 200 3.74 -15.14 11.60
C ALA A 200 2.25 -15.05 11.26
N TRP A 201 1.86 -15.69 10.15
CA TRP A 201 0.50 -15.70 9.62
C TRP A 201 -0.30 -16.94 10.04
N ARG A 202 0.20 -17.71 11.02
CA ARG A 202 -0.49 -18.93 11.47
C ARG A 202 -1.83 -18.57 12.09
N GLY A 203 -2.91 -19.00 11.46
CA GLY A 203 -4.27 -18.75 11.93
C GLY A 203 -4.83 -17.38 11.58
N ALA A 204 -4.06 -16.52 10.91
CA ALA A 204 -4.60 -15.29 10.34
C ALA A 204 -5.39 -15.62 9.06
N GLN A 205 -6.60 -15.08 8.92
CA GLN A 205 -7.34 -15.15 7.66
C GLN A 205 -7.19 -13.85 6.88
N LEU A 206 -6.90 -13.98 5.58
CA LEU A 206 -6.92 -12.88 4.62
C LEU A 206 -8.37 -12.38 4.45
N GLY A 207 -8.79 -11.49 5.33
CA GLY A 207 -10.18 -11.02 5.43
C GLY A 207 -10.60 -10.67 6.86
N ASP A 208 -9.86 -11.13 7.87
CA ASP A 208 -10.07 -10.68 9.24
C ASP A 208 -9.87 -9.17 9.32
N PRO A 209 -10.81 -8.42 9.93
CA PRO A 209 -10.62 -7.00 10.13
C PRO A 209 -9.35 -6.78 10.96
N LEU A 210 -8.45 -5.93 10.46
CA LEU A 210 -7.31 -5.49 11.26
C LEU A 210 -7.87 -4.86 12.55
N LEU A 211 -7.45 -5.39 13.70
CA LEU A 211 -7.86 -4.90 15.01
C LEU A 211 -6.64 -4.39 15.79
N PRO A 212 -6.65 -3.12 16.25
CA PRO A 212 -7.67 -2.11 15.98
C PRO A 212 -7.72 -1.71 14.50
N ALA A 213 -8.90 -1.36 14.00
CA ALA A 213 -9.02 -0.82 12.65
C ALA A 213 -8.12 0.42 12.56
N PRO A 214 -7.27 0.55 11.52
CA PRO A 214 -6.44 1.73 11.39
C PRO A 214 -7.34 2.97 11.41
N GLU A 215 -7.01 3.97 12.23
CA GLU A 215 -7.72 5.24 12.23
C GLU A 215 -7.56 5.85 10.83
N ILE A 216 -8.61 5.79 10.02
CA ILE A 216 -8.63 6.44 8.70
C ILE A 216 -8.79 7.94 8.96
N VAL A 217 -7.68 8.63 9.20
CA VAL A 217 -7.72 10.03 9.59
C VAL A 217 -8.25 10.92 8.46
N HIS A 218 -8.07 10.61 7.17
CA HIS A 218 -8.53 11.48 6.07
C HIS A 218 -9.00 10.74 4.81
N SER A 219 -10.24 10.24 4.81
CA SER A 219 -10.88 9.65 3.62
C SER A 219 -11.17 10.63 2.47
N ARG A 220 -11.20 11.95 2.72
CA ARG A 220 -11.47 12.96 1.68
C ARG A 220 -10.27 13.39 0.84
N ARG A 221 -9.03 13.18 1.29
CA ARG A 221 -7.82 13.64 0.57
C ARG A 221 -7.44 12.68 -0.56
N LEU A 222 -7.59 11.37 -0.33
CA LEU A 222 -7.31 10.31 -1.33
C LEU A 222 -8.26 10.37 -2.53
N LEU A 223 -9.55 10.68 -2.30
CA LEU A 223 -10.56 10.81 -3.35
C LEU A 223 -10.40 12.05 -4.25
N LEU A 224 -9.46 12.95 -3.92
CA LEU A 224 -9.18 14.18 -4.67
C LEU A 224 -7.76 14.19 -5.26
N SER A 225 -6.96 13.13 -5.10
CA SER A 225 -5.65 13.02 -5.74
C SER A 225 -5.82 12.59 -7.20
N PRO A 226 -5.47 13.43 -8.19
CA PRO A 226 -5.53 13.09 -9.62
C PRO A 226 -4.32 12.26 -10.08
N HIS A 227 -3.48 11.82 -9.15
CA HIS A 227 -2.26 11.06 -9.40
C HIS A 227 -2.53 9.67 -8.84
N GLY A 228 -2.30 8.64 -9.65
CA GLY A 228 -2.68 7.25 -9.37
C GLY A 228 -2.04 6.67 -8.11
N PRO A 229 -1.87 5.35 -8.02
CA PRO A 229 -1.28 4.72 -6.84
C PRO A 229 0.04 5.40 -6.43
N GLY A 230 0.23 5.59 -5.11
CA GLY A 230 1.50 6.12 -4.58
C GLY A 230 2.69 5.23 -4.96
N GLN A 231 3.90 5.78 -4.96
CA GLN A 231 5.09 4.98 -5.24
C GLN A 231 5.49 4.18 -4.00
N TYR A 232 5.83 2.91 -4.20
CA TYR A 232 6.43 2.07 -3.16
C TYR A 232 7.93 2.37 -3.05
N SER A 233 8.49 2.20 -1.85
CA SER A 233 9.95 2.18 -1.68
C SER A 233 10.47 0.78 -2.02
N PRO A 234 11.43 0.62 -2.94
CA PRO A 234 12.02 -0.68 -3.25
C PRO A 234 12.62 -1.34 -2.00
N TRP A 235 12.53 -2.66 -1.94
CA TRP A 235 13.10 -3.43 -0.84
C TRP A 235 14.59 -3.69 -1.09
N ASP A 236 15.43 -2.97 -0.35
CA ASP A 236 16.90 -3.00 -0.45
C ASP A 236 17.56 -4.16 0.32
N ALA A 237 16.79 -5.20 0.65
CA ALA A 237 17.30 -6.34 1.42
C ALA A 237 18.36 -7.15 0.66
N GLN A 238 19.45 -7.47 1.36
CA GLN A 238 20.50 -8.35 0.84
C GLN A 238 20.13 -9.80 1.16
N ILE A 239 19.55 -10.50 0.17
CA ILE A 239 19.13 -11.90 0.32
C ILE A 239 20.27 -12.84 -0.09
N PRO A 240 20.73 -13.76 0.77
CA PRO A 240 21.74 -14.74 0.41
C PRO A 240 21.27 -15.65 -0.74
N ALA A 241 22.18 -15.95 -1.67
CA ALA A 241 21.87 -16.69 -2.91
C ALA A 241 21.28 -18.10 -2.69
N GLN A 242 21.44 -18.69 -1.51
CA GLN A 242 20.80 -19.97 -1.17
C GLN A 242 19.27 -19.89 -1.00
N HIS A 243 18.70 -18.69 -0.83
CA HIS A 243 17.26 -18.51 -0.67
C HIS A 243 16.60 -18.29 -2.03
N LYS A 244 15.43 -18.92 -2.23
CA LYS A 244 14.62 -18.78 -3.46
C LYS A 244 13.78 -17.49 -3.50
N VAL A 245 14.17 -16.46 -2.74
CA VAL A 245 13.46 -15.18 -2.66
C VAL A 245 14.22 -14.15 -3.47
N SER A 246 13.51 -13.42 -4.35
CA SER A 246 14.06 -12.32 -5.14
C SER A 246 13.45 -11.01 -4.64
N THR A 247 14.29 -10.01 -4.40
CA THR A 247 13.87 -8.66 -4.01
C THR A 247 12.95 -8.04 -5.05
N GLU A 248 13.33 -8.12 -6.33
CA GLU A 248 12.53 -7.64 -7.47
C GLU A 248 11.12 -8.25 -7.50
N ARG A 249 10.98 -9.53 -7.11
CA ARG A 249 9.66 -10.19 -7.05
C ARG A 249 8.84 -9.73 -5.85
N VAL A 250 9.48 -9.44 -4.72
CA VAL A 250 8.79 -8.85 -3.56
C VAL A 250 8.35 -7.43 -3.88
N ASP A 251 9.19 -6.65 -4.57
CA ASP A 251 8.83 -5.34 -5.09
C ASP A 251 7.64 -5.42 -6.06
N ALA A 252 7.65 -6.39 -6.99
CA ALA A 252 6.52 -6.62 -7.89
C ALA A 252 5.22 -6.99 -7.13
N LEU A 253 5.32 -7.72 -6.01
CA LEU A 253 4.17 -7.99 -5.13
C LEU A 253 3.71 -6.73 -4.38
N ALA A 254 4.64 -5.86 -3.98
CA ALA A 254 4.31 -4.59 -3.34
C ALA A 254 3.58 -3.65 -4.31
N VAL A 255 4.05 -3.54 -5.56
CA VAL A 255 3.37 -2.81 -6.65
C VAL A 255 1.95 -3.31 -6.82
N ASP A 256 1.80 -4.64 -6.99
CA ASP A 256 0.50 -5.27 -7.18
C ASP A 256 -0.47 -4.96 -6.03
N ALA A 257 0.02 -5.01 -4.78
CA ALA A 257 -0.78 -4.70 -3.60
C ALA A 257 -1.22 -3.23 -3.57
N VAL A 258 -0.33 -2.31 -3.93
CA VAL A 258 -0.63 -0.86 -3.98
C VAL A 258 -1.66 -0.57 -5.08
N ASP A 259 -1.50 -1.15 -6.28
CA ASP A 259 -2.44 -0.97 -7.39
C ASP A 259 -3.83 -1.50 -7.03
N ARG A 260 -3.91 -2.65 -6.36
CA ARG A 260 -5.18 -3.22 -5.89
C ARG A 260 -5.82 -2.37 -4.80
N ALA A 261 -5.05 -1.92 -3.82
CA ALA A 261 -5.55 -1.03 -2.78
C ALA A 261 -6.11 0.27 -3.37
N TRP A 262 -5.42 0.81 -4.39
CA TRP A 262 -5.91 1.98 -5.12
C TRP A 262 -7.23 1.69 -5.86
N ALA A 263 -7.32 0.59 -6.61
CA ALA A 263 -8.54 0.19 -7.31
C ALA A 263 -9.73 -0.04 -6.36
N MET A 264 -9.48 -0.56 -5.16
CA MET A 264 -10.50 -0.68 -4.11
C MET A 264 -11.03 0.69 -3.67
N ILE A 265 -10.15 1.67 -3.52
CA ILE A 265 -10.52 3.02 -3.06
C ILE A 265 -11.26 3.79 -4.15
N VAL A 266 -10.79 3.72 -5.40
CA VAL A 266 -11.32 4.53 -6.50
C VAL A 266 -12.58 3.93 -7.09
N ASP A 267 -12.57 2.63 -7.39
CA ASP A 267 -13.60 1.95 -8.17
C ASP A 267 -14.42 0.95 -7.33
N GLY A 268 -14.10 0.80 -6.04
CA GLY A 268 -14.76 -0.20 -5.19
C GLY A 268 -14.45 -1.65 -5.62
N GLN A 269 -13.36 -1.87 -6.36
CA GLN A 269 -12.96 -3.19 -6.82
C GLN A 269 -12.71 -4.14 -5.64
N HIS A 270 -12.87 -5.44 -5.88
CA HIS A 270 -12.57 -6.44 -4.86
C HIS A 270 -11.07 -6.48 -4.56
N SER A 271 -10.74 -6.70 -3.29
CA SER A 271 -9.34 -6.76 -2.87
C SER A 271 -8.58 -7.89 -3.57
N GLY A 272 -9.24 -9.01 -3.94
CA GLY A 272 -8.60 -10.23 -4.45
C GLY A 272 -7.87 -11.04 -3.37
N LEU A 273 -7.98 -10.65 -2.09
CA LEU A 273 -7.31 -11.36 -0.98
C LEU A 273 -8.00 -12.68 -0.61
N GLY A 274 -9.27 -12.84 -0.99
CA GLY A 274 -10.01 -14.11 -0.85
C GLY A 274 -9.77 -15.10 -2.00
N SER A 275 -9.00 -14.72 -3.02
CA SER A 275 -8.70 -15.57 -4.16
C SER A 275 -7.81 -16.74 -3.77
N SER A 276 -8.02 -17.90 -4.40
CA SER A 276 -7.15 -19.06 -4.17
C SER A 276 -5.71 -18.78 -4.65
N ALA A 277 -4.72 -19.53 -4.15
CA ALA A 277 -3.34 -19.41 -4.63
C ALA A 277 -3.23 -19.62 -6.16
N THR A 278 -4.05 -20.52 -6.71
CA THR A 278 -4.12 -20.78 -8.15
C THR A 278 -4.75 -19.62 -8.92
N SER A 279 -5.82 -19.03 -8.38
CA SER A 279 -6.47 -17.85 -8.93
C SER A 279 -5.56 -16.63 -8.91
N ASP A 280 -4.86 -16.39 -7.80
CA ASP A 280 -3.91 -15.27 -7.70
C ASP A 280 -2.73 -15.45 -8.66
N LEU A 281 -2.22 -16.67 -8.81
CA LEU A 281 -1.20 -16.98 -9.81
C LEU A 281 -1.69 -16.69 -11.25
N ALA A 282 -2.92 -17.10 -11.57
CA ALA A 282 -3.55 -16.83 -12.86
C ALA A 282 -3.70 -15.33 -13.12
N ARG A 283 -4.20 -14.58 -12.13
CA ARG A 283 -4.33 -13.12 -12.16
C ARG A 283 -3.00 -12.43 -12.44
N ARG A 284 -1.94 -12.84 -11.74
CA ARG A 284 -0.59 -12.28 -11.93
C ARG A 284 -0.05 -12.59 -13.32
N ALA A 285 -0.33 -13.77 -13.86
CA ALA A 285 0.03 -14.10 -15.23
C ALA A 285 -0.74 -13.28 -16.28
N THR A 286 -1.98 -12.86 -16.02
CA THR A 286 -2.73 -11.93 -16.88
C THR A 286 -2.03 -10.56 -16.97
N GLY A 287 -1.44 -10.08 -15.87
CA GLY A 287 -0.70 -8.82 -15.80
C GLY A 287 0.79 -8.90 -16.20
N ALA A 288 1.28 -10.07 -16.61
CA ALA A 288 2.69 -10.25 -16.93
C ALA A 288 3.11 -9.47 -18.19
N SER A 289 4.25 -8.80 -18.13
CA SER A 289 4.74 -7.94 -19.22
C SER A 289 5.24 -8.70 -20.45
N SER A 290 5.50 -10.02 -20.33
CA SER A 290 6.03 -10.84 -21.42
C SER A 290 5.76 -12.34 -21.21
N ALA A 291 5.89 -13.12 -22.28
CA ALA A 291 5.82 -14.58 -22.20
C ALA A 291 6.93 -15.20 -21.33
N LEU A 292 8.11 -14.56 -21.25
CA LEU A 292 9.19 -14.98 -20.37
C LEU A 292 8.80 -14.83 -18.89
N ALA A 293 8.17 -13.70 -18.54
CA ALA A 293 7.67 -13.48 -17.19
C ALA A 293 6.60 -14.51 -16.78
N VAL A 294 5.73 -14.92 -17.70
CA VAL A 294 4.78 -16.03 -17.46
C VAL A 294 5.52 -17.35 -17.24
N ALA A 295 6.56 -17.64 -18.03
CA ALA A 295 7.34 -18.87 -17.88
C ALA A 295 8.07 -18.94 -16.54
N GLU A 296 8.64 -17.82 -16.08
CA GLU A 296 9.27 -17.72 -14.76
C GLU A 296 8.24 -17.86 -13.64
N LEU A 297 7.07 -17.22 -13.73
CA LEU A 297 5.99 -17.42 -12.76
C LEU A 297 5.57 -18.89 -12.67
N ALA A 298 5.44 -19.55 -13.83
CA ALA A 298 5.06 -20.95 -13.92
C ALA A 298 6.10 -21.88 -13.29
N ASP A 299 7.39 -21.68 -13.58
CA ASP A 299 8.50 -22.48 -13.01
C ASP A 299 8.52 -22.41 -11.47
N PHE A 300 8.41 -21.20 -10.92
CA PHE A 300 8.37 -20.99 -9.47
C PHE A 300 7.15 -21.62 -8.80
N ALA A 301 6.01 -21.65 -9.50
CA ALA A 301 4.77 -22.25 -9.01
C ALA A 301 4.71 -23.77 -9.26
N GLY A 302 5.69 -24.36 -9.95
CA GLY A 302 5.69 -25.79 -10.29
C GLY A 302 4.61 -26.18 -11.30
N VAL A 303 4.21 -25.26 -12.19
CA VAL A 303 3.23 -25.50 -13.25
C VAL A 303 3.84 -25.23 -14.62
N THR A 304 3.23 -25.77 -15.68
CA THR A 304 3.71 -25.49 -17.04
C THR A 304 3.27 -24.10 -17.50
N PRO A 305 4.09 -23.39 -18.30
CA PRO A 305 3.70 -22.08 -18.83
C PRO A 305 2.38 -22.12 -19.61
N GLN A 306 2.15 -23.20 -20.38
CA GLN A 306 0.90 -23.40 -21.12
C GLN A 306 -0.31 -23.48 -20.20
N ARG A 307 -0.21 -24.23 -19.09
CA ARG A 307 -1.29 -24.35 -18.12
C ARG A 307 -1.56 -23.02 -17.42
N LEU A 308 -0.51 -22.28 -17.08
CA LEU A 308 -0.66 -20.95 -16.50
C LEU A 308 -1.31 -19.95 -17.47
N THR A 309 -0.97 -19.98 -18.77
CA THR A 309 -1.66 -19.16 -19.79
C THR A 309 -3.15 -19.48 -19.87
N VAL A 310 -3.52 -20.76 -19.81
CA VAL A 310 -4.94 -21.17 -19.82
C VAL A 310 -5.66 -20.66 -18.56
N TRP A 311 -5.02 -20.73 -17.40
CA TRP A 311 -5.59 -20.16 -16.17
C TRP A 311 -5.71 -18.64 -16.22
N ALA A 312 -4.71 -17.94 -16.74
CA ALA A 312 -4.73 -16.49 -16.91
C ALA A 312 -5.87 -16.04 -17.84
N HIS A 313 -6.13 -16.81 -18.89
CA HIS A 313 -7.29 -16.60 -19.75
C HIS A 313 -8.59 -16.81 -18.99
N ALA A 314 -8.74 -17.93 -18.28
CA ALA A 314 -9.94 -18.21 -17.49
C ALA A 314 -10.22 -17.13 -16.43
N TRP A 315 -9.16 -16.62 -15.78
CA TRP A 315 -9.24 -15.48 -14.87
C TRP A 315 -9.76 -14.22 -15.56
N SER A 316 -9.24 -13.87 -16.75
CA SER A 316 -9.68 -12.68 -17.48
C SER A 316 -11.15 -12.76 -17.92
N VAL A 317 -11.67 -13.97 -18.13
CA VAL A 317 -13.05 -14.20 -18.59
C VAL A 317 -14.05 -14.26 -17.43
N ALA A 318 -13.71 -14.91 -16.32
CA ALA A 318 -14.66 -15.22 -15.25
C ALA A 318 -14.06 -15.22 -13.82
N GLY A 319 -12.90 -14.59 -13.64
CA GLY A 319 -12.26 -14.40 -12.34
C GLY A 319 -11.99 -15.72 -11.60
N ASP A 320 -12.17 -15.69 -10.28
CA ASP A 320 -11.94 -16.84 -9.39
C ASP A 320 -12.73 -18.08 -9.80
N ALA A 321 -14.01 -17.93 -10.11
CA ALA A 321 -14.87 -19.05 -10.48
C ALA A 321 -14.44 -19.66 -11.83
N GLY A 322 -14.00 -18.83 -12.79
CA GLY A 322 -13.42 -19.29 -14.05
C GLY A 322 -12.15 -20.13 -13.86
N VAL A 323 -11.24 -19.68 -12.99
CA VAL A 323 -10.04 -20.44 -12.65
C VAL A 323 -10.40 -21.72 -11.92
N ALA A 324 -11.32 -21.70 -10.96
CA ALA A 324 -11.78 -22.90 -10.25
C ALA A 324 -12.31 -23.96 -11.25
N VAL A 325 -13.14 -23.55 -12.21
CA VAL A 325 -13.68 -24.44 -13.24
C VAL A 325 -12.57 -25.08 -14.09
N ILE A 326 -11.48 -24.39 -14.39
CA ILE A 326 -10.40 -24.95 -15.22
C ILE A 326 -9.36 -25.71 -14.40
N ALA A 327 -9.02 -25.22 -13.21
CA ALA A 327 -7.90 -25.69 -12.42
C ALA A 327 -8.27 -26.79 -11.44
N ASP A 328 -9.52 -26.80 -10.96
CA ASP A 328 -10.04 -27.72 -9.96
C ASP A 328 -11.33 -28.38 -10.45
N THR A 329 -11.21 -29.56 -11.07
CA THR A 329 -12.38 -30.29 -11.58
C THR A 329 -13.29 -30.84 -10.49
N ASP A 330 -12.83 -30.91 -9.25
CA ASP A 330 -13.64 -31.36 -8.11
C ASP A 330 -14.58 -30.25 -7.62
N SER A 331 -14.34 -29.00 -8.07
CA SER A 331 -15.22 -27.85 -7.82
C SER A 331 -16.49 -27.83 -8.69
N TRP A 332 -16.62 -28.74 -9.65
CA TRP A 332 -17.78 -28.81 -10.54
C TRP A 332 -18.98 -29.44 -9.85
N SER A 333 -20.17 -28.95 -10.15
CA SER A 333 -21.40 -29.59 -9.66
C SER A 333 -21.53 -31.02 -10.19
N THR A 334 -21.84 -31.95 -9.29
CA THR A 334 -22.21 -33.34 -9.61
C THR A 334 -23.72 -33.55 -9.56
N ASP A 335 -24.49 -32.47 -9.42
CA ASP A 335 -25.95 -32.51 -9.37
C ASP A 335 -26.53 -32.95 -10.72
N GLN A 336 -26.87 -34.24 -10.78
CA GLN A 336 -27.44 -34.86 -11.96
C GLN A 336 -28.82 -34.31 -12.33
N GLN A 337 -29.56 -33.75 -11.37
CA GLN A 337 -30.85 -33.15 -11.65
C GLN A 337 -30.67 -31.83 -12.39
N LEU A 338 -29.80 -30.94 -11.89
CA LEU A 338 -29.50 -29.66 -12.56
C LEU A 338 -28.93 -29.88 -13.97
N LEU A 339 -28.06 -30.89 -14.15
CA LEU A 339 -27.54 -31.24 -15.46
C LEU A 339 -28.63 -31.76 -16.40
N ALA A 340 -29.54 -32.58 -15.91
CA ALA A 340 -30.68 -33.06 -16.68
C ALA A 340 -31.61 -31.90 -17.09
N GLU A 341 -31.92 -30.98 -16.17
CA GLU A 341 -32.71 -29.77 -16.46
C GLU A 341 -32.02 -28.88 -17.50
N GLY A 342 -30.71 -28.67 -17.38
CA GLY A 342 -29.92 -27.94 -18.38
C GLY A 342 -30.00 -28.59 -19.76
N ARG A 343 -29.92 -29.92 -19.84
CA ARG A 343 -30.09 -30.65 -21.10
C ARG A 343 -31.47 -30.43 -21.71
N GLU A 344 -32.53 -30.43 -20.89
CA GLU A 344 -33.88 -30.18 -21.39
C GLU A 344 -34.04 -28.77 -21.95
N ARG A 345 -33.45 -27.74 -21.30
CA ARG A 345 -33.44 -26.37 -21.84
C ARG A 345 -32.75 -26.26 -23.21
N LEU A 346 -31.69 -27.04 -23.44
CA LEU A 346 -31.04 -27.10 -24.75
C LEU A 346 -31.92 -27.79 -25.80
N VAL A 347 -32.69 -28.81 -25.40
CA VAL A 347 -33.64 -29.48 -26.30
C VAL A 347 -34.79 -28.55 -26.70
N GLU A 348 -35.26 -27.69 -25.79
CA GLU A 348 -36.31 -26.70 -26.05
C GLU A 348 -35.93 -25.70 -27.14
N ILE A 349 -34.65 -25.33 -27.24
CA ILE A 349 -34.14 -24.43 -28.30
C ILE A 349 -33.70 -25.17 -29.57
N GLY A 350 -34.04 -26.46 -29.69
CA GLY A 350 -33.91 -27.23 -30.94
C GLY A 350 -32.70 -28.18 -31.03
N HIS A 351 -31.87 -28.30 -29.99
CA HIS A 351 -30.81 -29.31 -29.98
C HIS A 351 -31.37 -30.73 -29.77
N SER A 352 -30.83 -31.73 -30.47
CA SER A 352 -31.29 -33.12 -30.30
C SER A 352 -30.85 -33.69 -28.95
N ARG A 353 -31.76 -34.31 -28.19
CA ARG A 353 -31.38 -34.98 -26.93
C ARG A 353 -30.27 -36.04 -27.12
N ARG A 354 -30.15 -36.62 -28.32
CA ARG A 354 -29.10 -37.60 -28.65
C ARG A 354 -27.73 -36.97 -28.90
N SER A 355 -27.65 -35.69 -29.27
CA SER A 355 -26.38 -34.97 -29.48
C SER A 355 -25.81 -34.39 -28.18
N ILE A 356 -26.56 -34.45 -27.07
CA ILE A 356 -26.14 -33.96 -25.76
C ILE A 356 -25.97 -35.13 -24.79
N ALA A 357 -24.73 -35.57 -24.58
CA ALA A 357 -24.41 -36.63 -23.64
C ALA A 357 -24.40 -36.07 -22.20
N LEU A 358 -25.24 -36.64 -21.33
CA LEU A 358 -25.25 -36.36 -19.90
C LEU A 358 -24.19 -37.23 -19.21
N ASN A 359 -23.14 -36.61 -18.68
CA ASN A 359 -22.09 -37.26 -17.91
C ASN A 359 -22.23 -36.92 -16.42
N TYR A 360 -21.34 -37.50 -15.60
CA TYR A 360 -21.36 -37.36 -14.13
C TYR A 360 -21.28 -35.91 -13.61
N HIS A 361 -20.61 -35.01 -14.32
CA HIS A 361 -20.36 -33.62 -13.89
C HIS A 361 -20.55 -32.59 -15.02
N SER A 362 -21.12 -32.99 -16.15
CA SER A 362 -21.08 -32.16 -17.37
C SER A 362 -22.08 -32.61 -18.43
N LEU A 363 -22.47 -31.70 -19.32
CA LEU A 363 -23.08 -32.01 -20.61
C LEU A 363 -22.03 -31.93 -21.71
N ARG A 364 -21.90 -32.98 -22.52
CA ARG A 364 -20.97 -33.02 -23.64
C ARG A 364 -21.73 -32.98 -24.96
N MET A 365 -21.29 -32.10 -25.86
CA MET A 365 -21.84 -31.94 -27.20
C MET A 365 -20.80 -32.31 -28.26
N SER A 366 -21.18 -32.24 -29.54
CA SER A 366 -20.27 -32.39 -30.68
C SER A 366 -19.13 -31.35 -30.63
N GLU A 367 -18.03 -31.62 -31.33
CA GLU A 367 -16.86 -30.71 -31.45
C GLU A 367 -16.03 -30.51 -30.17
N GLY A 368 -16.20 -31.37 -29.16
CA GLY A 368 -15.42 -31.25 -27.92
C GLY A 368 -15.92 -30.15 -26.97
N LEU A 369 -17.15 -29.66 -27.20
CA LEU A 369 -17.84 -28.75 -26.31
C LEU A 369 -18.31 -29.46 -25.03
N LEU A 370 -17.97 -28.88 -23.90
CA LEU A 370 -18.40 -29.29 -22.57
C LEU A 370 -19.07 -28.12 -21.85
N LEU A 371 -20.27 -28.37 -21.33
CA LEU A 371 -21.01 -27.45 -20.49
C LEU A 371 -20.99 -27.98 -19.05
N VAL A 372 -20.48 -27.18 -18.13
CA VAL A 372 -20.33 -27.53 -16.71
C VAL A 372 -20.98 -26.46 -15.85
N ILE A 373 -21.39 -26.84 -14.63
CA ILE A 373 -21.88 -25.90 -13.63
C ILE A 373 -20.76 -25.65 -12.63
N GLY A 374 -20.34 -24.39 -12.54
CA GLY A 374 -19.26 -23.96 -11.65
C GLY A 374 -19.70 -23.84 -10.17
N PRO A 375 -18.76 -23.52 -9.27
CA PRO A 375 -19.03 -23.37 -7.84
C PRO A 375 -19.94 -22.18 -7.51
N ASP A 376 -20.11 -21.24 -8.44
CA ASP A 376 -21.04 -20.10 -8.36
C ASP A 376 -22.44 -20.42 -8.91
N HIS A 377 -22.73 -21.70 -9.19
CA HIS A 377 -23.98 -22.20 -9.76
C HIS A 377 -24.32 -21.67 -11.16
N LYS A 378 -23.35 -21.11 -11.89
CA LYS A 378 -23.52 -20.71 -13.29
C LYS A 378 -23.01 -21.76 -14.26
N TRP A 379 -23.48 -21.68 -15.50
CA TRP A 379 -23.03 -22.52 -16.60
C TRP A 379 -21.76 -21.94 -17.25
N TYR A 380 -20.84 -22.83 -17.58
CA TYR A 380 -19.56 -22.53 -18.22
C TYR A 380 -19.42 -23.32 -19.51
N ARG A 381 -18.91 -22.64 -20.55
CA ARG A 381 -18.62 -23.22 -21.86
C ARG A 381 -17.13 -23.50 -21.99
N LEU A 382 -16.80 -24.78 -22.09
CA LEU A 382 -15.44 -25.24 -22.25
C LEU A 382 -15.24 -25.95 -23.60
N THR A 383 -14.12 -25.70 -24.26
CA THR A 383 -13.71 -26.38 -25.51
C THR A 383 -12.36 -27.05 -25.33
N GLY A 384 -12.17 -28.22 -25.98
CA GLY A 384 -10.88 -28.92 -25.91
C GLY A 384 -10.88 -30.30 -26.59
N SER A 385 -9.69 -30.88 -26.69
CA SER A 385 -9.42 -32.20 -27.29
C SER A 385 -10.05 -33.38 -26.51
N GLY A 386 -10.64 -33.10 -25.33
CA GLY A 386 -11.24 -34.08 -24.42
C GLY A 386 -10.34 -34.49 -23.26
N GLN A 387 -9.07 -34.09 -23.23
CA GLN A 387 -8.22 -34.21 -22.05
C GLN A 387 -8.40 -32.99 -21.14
N ARG A 388 -8.47 -33.21 -19.82
CA ARG A 388 -8.71 -32.16 -18.82
C ARG A 388 -7.71 -30.99 -18.90
N GLN A 389 -6.48 -31.25 -19.30
CA GLN A 389 -5.41 -30.24 -19.40
C GLN A 389 -5.53 -29.32 -20.62
N ASP A 390 -6.37 -29.69 -21.60
CA ASP A 390 -6.53 -28.96 -22.86
C ASP A 390 -7.82 -28.14 -22.90
N MET A 391 -8.60 -28.14 -21.81
CA MET A 391 -9.87 -27.42 -21.72
C MET A 391 -9.63 -25.92 -21.60
N ARG A 392 -10.38 -25.13 -22.37
CA ARG A 392 -10.32 -23.66 -22.34
C ARG A 392 -11.71 -23.09 -22.13
N LEU A 393 -11.79 -22.05 -21.29
CA LEU A 393 -12.99 -21.25 -21.09
C LEU A 393 -13.04 -20.18 -22.19
N GLU A 394 -14.07 -20.19 -23.05
CA GLU A 394 -14.13 -19.27 -24.20
C GLU A 394 -14.88 -17.97 -23.93
N GLN A 395 -15.87 -17.99 -23.03
CA GLN A 395 -16.76 -16.87 -22.80
C GLN A 395 -17.21 -16.77 -21.33
N PRO A 396 -17.74 -15.61 -20.91
CA PRO A 396 -18.27 -15.45 -19.56
C PRO A 396 -19.36 -16.48 -19.22
N PRO A 397 -19.49 -16.87 -17.95
CA PRO A 397 -20.52 -17.80 -17.52
C PRO A 397 -21.90 -17.17 -17.60
N SER A 398 -22.93 -18.00 -17.75
CA SER A 398 -24.33 -17.57 -17.77
C SER A 398 -25.18 -18.36 -16.79
N GLU A 399 -26.23 -17.73 -16.25
CA GLU A 399 -27.28 -18.42 -15.50
C GLU A 399 -28.14 -19.30 -16.42
N ASP A 400 -28.16 -18.96 -17.71
CA ASP A 400 -28.91 -19.66 -18.73
C ASP A 400 -27.99 -20.37 -19.72
N ILE A 401 -27.99 -21.70 -19.65
CA ILE A 401 -27.21 -22.56 -20.53
C ILE A 401 -27.45 -22.29 -22.04
N ARG A 402 -28.62 -21.76 -22.39
CA ARG A 402 -28.99 -21.45 -23.78
C ARG A 402 -28.12 -20.35 -24.39
N GLU A 403 -27.63 -19.42 -23.57
CA GLU A 403 -26.74 -18.33 -24.02
C GLU A 403 -25.31 -18.83 -24.32
N LEU A 404 -25.02 -20.08 -23.95
CA LEU A 404 -23.72 -20.71 -24.14
C LEU A 404 -23.68 -21.64 -25.36
N VAL A 405 -24.73 -21.69 -26.15
CA VAL A 405 -24.74 -22.48 -27.38
C VAL A 405 -25.29 -21.63 -28.52
N GLU A 406 -24.78 -21.85 -29.71
CA GLU A 406 -25.39 -21.27 -30.91
C GLU A 406 -26.73 -21.96 -31.21
N GLU A 407 -27.65 -21.23 -31.85
CA GLU A 407 -28.90 -21.78 -32.35
C GLU A 407 -28.61 -22.88 -33.40
N PRO A 408 -29.40 -23.97 -33.43
CA PRO A 408 -29.16 -25.06 -34.36
C PRO A 408 -29.26 -24.58 -35.82
N SER A 409 -28.32 -25.02 -36.65
CA SER A 409 -28.24 -24.69 -38.10
C SER A 409 -29.29 -25.37 -38.96
#